data_AF-A0A914CN11-F1
#
_entry.id   AF-A0A914CN11-F1
#
_cell.length_a   1.000
_cell.length_b   1.000
_cell.length_c   1.000
_cell.angle_alpha   90.00
_cell.angle_beta   90.00
_cell.angle_gamma   90.00
#
_symmetry.space_group_name_H-M   'P 1'
#
loop_
_entity.id
_entity.type
_entity.pdbx_description
1 polymer ?
#
loop_
_entity_poly.entity_id
_entity_poly.type
_entity_poly.pdbx_seq_one_letter_code
_entity_poly.pdbx_strand_id
1 'polypeptide(L)' 'MLPHPPYSPTEAPTDYHVNRSMKNWISNKVYEDLDELVTDVKAWIASKDPAFFARGIDMLPSKWEAVIEVDGEYAPE' A
#
# COMPACT_ATOMS: atom_id res chain seq x y z
N MET A 1 -3.19 20.21 -1.42
CA MET A 1 -2.42 19.02 -1.85
C MET A 1 -1.25 18.85 -0.92
N LEU A 2 -0.94 17.62 -0.49
CA LEU A 2 0.28 17.33 0.26
C LEU A 2 1.46 17.27 -0.74
N PRO A 3 2.61 17.89 -0.45
CA PRO A 3 3.80 17.71 -1.27
C PRO A 3 4.20 16.24 -1.29
N HIS A 4 4.54 15.71 -2.46
CA HIS A 4 5.01 14.35 -2.64
C HIS A 4 6.24 14.37 -3.55
N PRO A 5 7.41 13.87 -3.10
CA PRO A 5 8.58 13.81 -3.94
C PRO A 5 8.37 12.82 -5.09
N PRO A 6 9.03 13.04 -6.24
CA PRO A 6 9.02 12.06 -7.32
C PRO A 6 9.73 10.78 -6.87
N TYR A 7 9.20 9.62 -7.28
CA TYR A 7 9.78 8.29 -7.01
C TYR A 7 9.87 7.91 -5.52
N SER A 8 8.84 8.23 -4.72
CA SER A 8 8.75 7.82 -3.32
C SER A 8 7.68 6.76 -3.00
N PRO A 9 7.73 5.52 -3.55
CA PRO A 9 6.75 4.48 -3.25
C PRO A 9 6.66 4.11 -1.76
N THR A 10 7.77 4.21 -1.02
CA THR A 10 7.84 3.93 0.42
C THR A 10 7.05 4.94 1.27
N GLU A 11 6.68 6.07 0.69
CA GLU A 11 5.98 7.18 1.37
C GLU A 11 4.50 7.24 1.03
N ALA A 12 4.03 6.47 0.04
CA ALA A 12 2.63 6.44 -0.37
C ALA A 12 1.87 5.30 0.37
N PRO A 13 0.85 5.61 1.20
CA PRO A 13 0.10 4.59 1.94
C PRO A 13 -0.53 3.53 1.05
N THR A 14 -0.92 3.91 -0.17
CA THR A 14 -1.42 2.96 -1.16
C THR A 14 -0.37 1.92 -1.54
N ASP A 15 0.90 2.32 -1.71
CA ASP A 15 1.95 1.43 -2.19
C ASP A 15 2.50 0.52 -1.09
N TYR A 16 2.94 1.08 0.04
CA TYR A 16 3.57 0.28 1.10
C TYR A 16 2.58 -0.57 1.92
N HIS A 17 1.29 -0.23 1.93
CA HIS A 17 0.29 -0.90 2.77
C HIS A 17 -0.77 -1.64 1.95
N VAL A 18 -1.58 -0.91 1.17
CA VAL A 18 -2.72 -1.50 0.45
C VAL A 18 -2.24 -2.43 -0.67
N ASN A 19 -1.39 -1.92 -1.57
CA ASN A 19 -0.85 -2.66 -2.69
C ASN A 19 0.03 -3.81 -2.23
N ARG A 20 0.83 -3.62 -1.17
CA ARG A 20 1.62 -4.71 -0.57
C ARG A 20 0.73 -5.86 -0.09
N SER A 21 -0.31 -5.56 0.67
CA SER A 21 -1.25 -6.58 1.15
C SER A 21 -2.06 -7.21 0.02
N MET A 22 -2.47 -6.43 -0.97
CA MET A 22 -3.20 -6.91 -2.14
C MET A 22 -2.35 -7.82 -3.03
N LYS A 23 -1.07 -7.48 -3.25
CA LYS A 23 -0.10 -8.33 -3.98
C LYS A 23 -0.02 -9.72 -3.36
N ASN A 24 0.06 -9.81 -2.03
CA ASN A 24 0.07 -11.09 -1.32
C ASN A 24 -1.25 -11.87 -1.46
N TRP A 25 -2.38 -11.16 -1.55
CA TRP A 25 -3.69 -11.79 -1.76
C TRP A 25 -3.84 -12.39 -3.16
N ILE A 26 -3.32 -11.69 -4.18
CA ILE A 26 -3.47 -12.10 -5.58
C ILE A 26 -2.33 -13.00 -6.10
N SER A 27 -1.22 -13.13 -5.37
CA SER A 27 0.03 -13.74 -5.87
C SER A 27 -0.10 -15.18 -6.36
N ASN A 28 -1.12 -15.92 -5.91
CA ASN A 28 -1.34 -17.33 -6.27
C ASN A 28 -2.70 -17.55 -6.94
N LYS A 29 -3.30 -16.50 -7.51
CA LYS A 29 -4.59 -16.57 -8.20
C LYS A 29 -4.39 -16.41 -9.70
N VAL A 30 -5.14 -17.20 -10.46
CA VAL A 30 -5.29 -17.03 -11.91
C VAL A 30 -6.73 -16.61 -12.14
N TYR A 31 -6.91 -15.58 -12.94
CA TYR A 31 -8.24 -15.08 -13.32
C TYR A 31 -8.46 -15.35 -14.80
N GLU A 32 -9.65 -15.79 -15.15
CA GLU A 32 -10.04 -16.07 -16.54
C GLU A 32 -10.31 -14.78 -17.32
N ASP A 33 -10.82 -13.75 -16.63
CA ASP A 33 -11.12 -12.44 -17.20
C ASP A 33 -10.99 -11.28 -16.20
N LEU A 34 -11.22 -10.07 -16.69
CA LEU A 34 -11.14 -8.84 -15.90
C LEU A 34 -12.28 -8.73 -14.87
N ASP A 35 -13.47 -9.25 -15.18
CA ASP A 35 -14.63 -9.14 -14.29
C ASP A 35 -14.45 -10.01 -13.05
N GLU A 36 -13.84 -11.19 -13.20
CA GLU A 36 -13.42 -12.06 -12.10
C GLU A 36 -12.40 -11.35 -11.20
N LEU A 37 -11.34 -10.78 -11.80
CA LEU A 37 -10.32 -10.00 -11.07
C LEU A 37 -10.95 -8.83 -10.31
N VAL A 38 -11.80 -8.04 -10.96
CA VAL A 38 -12.46 -6.88 -10.35
C VAL A 38 -13.36 -7.31 -9.19
N THR A 39 -14.08 -8.43 -9.35
CA THR A 39 -14.95 -8.97 -8.31
C THR A 39 -14.15 -9.42 -7.09
N ASP A 40 -13.05 -10.16 -7.29
CA ASP A 40 -12.19 -10.62 -6.20
C ASP A 40 -11.51 -9.46 -5.46
N VAL A 41 -11.03 -8.45 -6.21
CA VAL A 41 -10.44 -7.23 -5.60
C VAL A 41 -11.48 -6.47 -4.79
N LYS A 42 -12.72 -6.31 -5.29
CA LYS A 42 -13.81 -5.68 -4.52
C LYS A 42 -14.12 -6.45 -3.24
N ALA A 43 -14.19 -7.78 -3.31
CA ALA A 43 -14.41 -8.62 -2.15
C ALA A 43 -13.26 -8.50 -1.14
N TRP A 44 -12.01 -8.44 -1.62
CA TRP A 44 -10.84 -8.22 -0.76
C TRP A 44 -10.90 -6.88 -0.04
N ILE A 45 -11.22 -5.78 -0.74
CA ILE A 45 -11.38 -4.45 -0.13
C ILE A 45 -12.49 -4.49 0.93
N ALA A 46 -13.65 -5.08 0.60
CA ALA A 46 -14.78 -5.20 1.51
C ALA A 46 -14.48 -6.08 2.73
N SER A 47 -13.53 -7.02 2.62
CA SER A 47 -13.09 -7.86 3.74
C SER A 47 -12.19 -7.12 4.75
N LYS A 48 -11.67 -5.94 4.41
CA LYS A 48 -10.77 -5.18 5.30
C LYS A 48 -11.56 -4.36 6.30
N ASP A 49 -11.16 -4.52 7.56
CA ASP A 49 -11.62 -3.67 8.65
C ASP A 49 -11.21 -2.21 8.42
N PRO A 50 -12.02 -1.19 8.76
CA PRO A 50 -11.62 0.21 8.64
C PRO A 50 -10.28 0.54 9.32
N ALA A 51 -9.94 -0.12 10.42
CA ALA A 51 -8.66 0.06 11.09
C ALA A 51 -7.48 -0.46 10.26
N PHE A 52 -7.70 -1.36 9.29
CA PHE A 52 -6.66 -1.72 8.31
C PHE A 52 -6.22 -0.48 7.53
N PHE A 53 -7.14 0.31 7.00
CA PHE A 53 -6.80 1.52 6.26
C PHE A 53 -6.23 2.61 7.16
N ALA A 54 -6.79 2.79 8.36
CA ALA A 54 -6.28 3.75 9.35
C ALA A 54 -4.81 3.46 9.71
N ARG A 55 -4.46 2.20 9.98
CA ARG A 55 -3.06 1.79 10.24
C ARG A 55 -2.11 2.18 9.11
N GLY A 56 -2.57 2.10 7.86
CA GLY A 56 -1.80 2.55 6.71
C GLY A 56 -1.39 4.01 6.83
N ILE A 57 -2.32 4.89 7.21
CA ILE A 57 -2.10 6.33 7.41
C ILE A 57 -1.29 6.60 8.67
N ASP A 58 -1.57 5.90 9.77
CA ASP A 58 -0.89 6.08 11.05
C ASP A 58 0.61 5.74 11.01
N MET A 59 1.05 4.95 10.01
CA MET A 59 2.47 4.65 9.78
C MET A 59 3.24 5.78 9.07
N LEU A 60 2.56 6.80 8.52
CA LEU A 60 3.22 7.90 7.78
C LEU A 60 4.34 8.59 8.59
N PRO A 61 4.14 8.97 9.86
CA PRO A 61 5.19 9.64 10.63
C PRO A 61 6.46 8.80 10.73
N SER A 62 6.33 7.50 11.03
CA SER A 62 7.49 6.59 11.08
C SER A 62 8.18 6.40 9.73
N LYS A 63 7.41 6.38 8.63
CA LYS A 63 7.98 6.25 7.29
C LYS A 63 8.73 7.53 6.87
N TRP A 64 8.21 8.70 7.22
CA TRP A 64 8.92 9.97 7.00
C TRP A 64 10.19 10.07 7.84
N GLU A 65 10.14 9.67 9.11
CA GLU A 65 11.32 9.62 9.98
C GLU A 65 12.41 8.72 9.39
N ALA A 66 12.04 7.52 8.93
CA ALA A 66 12.98 6.59 8.30
C ALA A 66 13.63 7.16 7.02
N VAL A 67 12.90 7.95 6.23
CA VAL A 67 13.46 8.63 5.03
C VAL A 67 14.44 9.73 5.43
N ILE A 68 14.14 10.48 6.51
CA ILE A 68 15.05 11.51 7.04
C ILE A 68 16.34 10.87 7.56
N GLU A 69 16.27 9.72 8.23
CA GLU A 69 17.44 9.01 8.76
C GLU A 69 18.41 8.52 7.67
N VAL A 70 17.93 8.31 6.45
CA VAL A 70 18.74 7.91 5.29
C VAL A 70 18.99 9.07 4.32
N ASP A 71 18.90 10.32 4.79
CA ASP A 71 19.16 11.54 4.01
C ASP A 71 18.34 11.61 2.69
N GLY A 72 17.11 11.09 2.69
CA GLY A 72 16.23 11.09 1.52
C GLY A 72 16.47 9.94 0.53
N GLU A 73 17.37 8.99 0.84
CA GLU A 73 17.45 7.72 0.12
C GLU A 73 16.24 6.80 0.41
N TYR A 74 16.19 5.66 -0.27
CA TYR A 74 15.15 4.67 -0.02
C TYR A 74 15.31 4.03 1.35
N ALA A 75 14.44 4.41 2.28
CA ALA A 75 14.35 3.75 3.57
C ALA A 75 14.01 2.25 3.39
N PRO A 76 14.65 1.35 4.15
CA PRO A 76 14.33 -0.08 4.11
C PRO A 76 12.86 -0.35 4.46
N GLU A 77 12.30 -1.41 3.87
CA GLU A 77 10.87 -1.77 4.03
C GLU A 77 10.45 -2.18 5.44
#